data_AF-A0A3C0AU89-F1
#
_entry.id   AF-A0A3C0AU89-F1
#
_cell.length_a   1.000
_cell.length_b   1.000
_cell.length_c   1.000
_cell.angle_alpha   90.00
_cell.angle_beta   90.00
_cell.angle_gamma   90.00
#
_symmetry.space_group_name_H-M   'P 1'
#
loop_
_entity.id
_entity.type
_entity.pdbx_description
1 polymer ?
#
loop_
_entity_poly.entity_id
_entity_poly.type
_entity_poly.pdbx_seq_one_letter_code
_entity_poly.pdbx_strand_id
1 'polypeptide(L)'
;MNVPQGWYLITDSQGDSHFKTALVASTVSGKTTFKTDKTTEQSALTDTLGSFYVKSENAPNAPEKNAYQTNEYLNVKTGTVNIGDTVYYQVRTSVPLAATGRQDYIIRFTDTAEKGLKIGTDGISVCHKAKSADKNAECTAVSADDLTIDQTGDDSSQTVTKVTVRNVYNYVGEYLYLRYSAVVTSHVLGTDGNGRVLHNEATVAHNTDEESEAGEATLYTGDLKFYKYGVNVSDEVRLNGAEFTVHRGQSAAADEANADLKFTKLGEGVYQYDPANGSATVATGDNGLLILKGLEAGYYTFVETKAPAGYADNFKPTFTVNMKVTANKASAVADPAIENPLTDDNNGWGLASSWTDESNSQRVKVKNVKSITQLPLTGGAGIILFSVIAALLVAVAAVATIRIRAVKRELQD
;
A
#
# COMPACT_ATOMS: atom_id res chain seq x y z
N MET A 1 37.73 -20.90 39.99
CA MET A 1 37.26 -22.07 40.77
C MET A 1 38.44 -23.03 40.90
N ASN A 2 38.78 -23.49 42.09
CA ASN A 2 39.83 -24.52 42.26
C ASN A 2 39.15 -25.88 42.24
N VAL A 3 39.32 -26.61 41.15
CA VAL A 3 38.77 -27.96 40.97
C VAL A 3 39.91 -28.97 40.87
N PRO A 4 39.76 -30.22 41.34
CA PRO A 4 40.75 -31.28 41.16
C PRO A 4 41.17 -31.49 39.70
N GLN A 5 42.26 -32.20 39.47
CA GLN A 5 42.65 -32.53 38.10
C GLN A 5 41.58 -33.43 37.43
N GLY A 6 41.02 -33.01 36.30
CA GLY A 6 40.00 -33.78 35.61
C GLY A 6 39.35 -33.08 34.42
N TRP A 7 38.37 -33.76 33.83
CA TRP A 7 37.48 -33.22 32.81
C TRP A 7 36.19 -32.76 33.47
N TYR A 8 35.81 -31.51 33.21
CA TYR A 8 34.63 -30.88 33.79
C TYR A 8 33.63 -30.58 32.70
N LEU A 9 32.39 -30.99 32.95
CA LEU A 9 31.26 -30.51 32.20
C LEU A 9 30.76 -29.24 32.88
N ILE A 10 30.90 -28.09 32.22
CA ILE A 10 30.37 -26.81 32.70
C ILE A 10 29.00 -26.61 32.08
N THR A 11 27.98 -26.52 32.94
CA THR A 11 26.60 -26.19 32.58
C THR A 11 26.27 -24.81 33.12
N ASP A 12 25.60 -23.97 32.34
CA ASP A 12 24.92 -22.81 32.89
C ASP A 12 23.79 -23.28 33.82
N SER A 13 23.73 -22.73 35.04
CA SER A 13 22.77 -23.11 36.09
C SER A 13 21.54 -22.21 36.15
N GLN A 14 21.43 -21.21 35.27
CA GLN A 14 20.19 -20.43 35.13
C GLN A 14 19.11 -21.33 34.53
N GLY A 15 18.02 -21.54 35.27
CA GLY A 15 16.99 -22.55 35.03
C GLY A 15 16.06 -22.30 33.83
N ASP A 16 16.56 -21.68 32.75
CA ASP A 16 15.86 -21.68 31.47
C ASP A 16 16.33 -22.87 30.62
N SER A 17 15.46 -23.34 29.74
CA SER A 17 15.57 -24.49 28.84
C SER A 17 16.77 -24.45 27.85
N HIS A 18 17.64 -23.45 27.94
CA HIS A 18 18.79 -23.20 27.05
C HIS A 18 20.12 -23.49 27.74
N PHE A 19 20.27 -24.67 28.35
CA PHE A 19 21.56 -25.07 28.90
C PHE A 19 22.57 -25.33 27.77
N LYS A 20 23.71 -24.63 27.80
CA LYS A 20 24.89 -24.99 26.99
C LYS A 20 25.91 -25.68 27.89
N THR A 21 26.49 -26.74 27.36
CA THR A 21 27.49 -27.55 28.02
C THR A 21 28.85 -27.36 27.38
N ALA A 22 29.86 -27.06 28.19
CA ALA A 22 31.24 -27.01 27.76
C ALA A 22 32.03 -28.12 28.43
N LEU A 23 32.88 -28.82 27.66
CA LEU A 23 33.86 -29.74 28.23
C LEU A 23 35.17 -28.98 28.45
N VAL A 24 35.59 -28.85 29.71
CA VAL A 24 36.78 -28.09 30.11
C VAL A 24 37.72 -29.01 30.88
N ALA A 25 38.95 -29.15 30.40
CA ALA A 25 40.01 -29.80 31.16
C ALA A 25 40.58 -28.81 32.19
N SER A 26 40.73 -29.23 33.44
CA SER A 26 41.47 -28.46 34.44
C SER A 26 42.95 -28.32 34.06
N THR A 27 43.67 -27.40 34.71
CA THR A 27 45.13 -27.36 34.60
C THR A 27 45.75 -28.67 35.10
N VAL A 28 46.77 -29.16 34.38
CA VAL A 28 47.54 -30.37 34.72
C VAL A 28 48.98 -29.94 34.97
N SER A 29 49.59 -30.43 36.05
CA SER A 29 50.97 -30.05 36.40
C SER A 29 51.94 -30.31 35.22
N GLY A 30 52.67 -29.28 34.81
CA GLY A 30 53.61 -29.35 33.67
C GLY A 30 52.98 -29.23 32.28
N LYS A 31 51.66 -28.99 32.18
CA LYS A 31 50.97 -28.70 30.92
C LYS A 31 50.26 -27.36 31.04
N THR A 32 50.44 -26.50 30.03
CA THR A 32 49.78 -25.19 29.97
C THR A 32 48.75 -25.11 28.84
N THR A 33 48.77 -26.07 27.91
CA THR A 33 47.90 -26.06 26.73
C THR A 33 47.20 -27.39 26.46
N PHE A 34 46.04 -27.30 25.79
CA PHE A 34 45.32 -28.43 25.21
C PHE A 34 44.95 -28.10 23.75
N LYS A 35 45.03 -29.08 22.84
CA LYS A 35 44.63 -28.90 21.43
C LYS A 35 43.20 -29.38 21.26
N THR A 36 42.32 -28.48 20.83
CA THR A 36 40.97 -28.81 20.33
C THR A 36 40.90 -28.56 18.84
N ASP A 37 40.08 -29.31 18.12
CA ASP A 37 39.65 -28.92 16.79
C ASP A 37 38.70 -27.72 16.95
N LYS A 38 39.24 -26.50 16.83
CA LYS A 38 38.48 -25.27 17.01
C LYS A 38 37.52 -25.06 15.83
N THR A 39 36.25 -24.83 16.13
CA THR A 39 35.33 -24.23 15.16
C THR A 39 35.59 -22.72 15.05
N THR A 40 35.05 -22.07 14.02
CA THR A 40 35.17 -20.60 13.83
C THR A 40 34.67 -19.81 15.05
N GLU A 41 33.65 -20.32 15.74
CA GLU A 41 33.06 -19.70 16.94
C GLU A 41 33.94 -19.83 18.19
N GLN A 42 34.81 -20.85 18.23
CA GLN A 42 35.74 -21.14 19.33
C GLN A 42 37.14 -20.55 19.10
N SER A 43 37.33 -19.76 18.05
CA SER A 43 38.62 -19.13 17.68
C SER A 43 39.23 -18.23 18.77
N ALA A 44 38.41 -17.74 19.71
CA ALA A 44 38.86 -16.96 20.87
C ALA A 44 39.49 -17.81 21.99
N LEU A 45 39.40 -19.14 21.94
CA LEU A 45 40.08 -20.03 22.89
C LEU A 45 41.59 -20.05 22.59
N THR A 46 42.40 -19.65 23.56
CA THR A 46 43.86 -19.52 23.42
C THR A 46 44.63 -20.83 23.69
N ASP A 47 43.98 -21.99 23.53
CA ASP A 47 44.52 -23.32 23.90
C ASP A 47 44.94 -23.46 25.37
N THR A 48 44.58 -22.50 26.23
CA THR A 48 44.95 -22.47 27.65
C THR A 48 44.11 -23.47 28.45
N LEU A 49 44.76 -24.34 29.23
CA LEU A 49 44.06 -25.25 30.16
C LEU A 49 43.29 -24.48 31.23
N GLY A 50 42.14 -25.01 31.64
CA GLY A 50 41.30 -24.43 32.69
C GLY A 50 40.49 -23.19 32.29
N SER A 51 40.54 -22.78 31.02
CA SER A 51 39.80 -21.63 30.50
C SER A 51 38.86 -22.05 29.37
N PHE A 52 37.61 -21.61 29.45
CA PHE A 52 36.64 -21.73 28.37
C PHE A 52 35.86 -20.42 28.24
N TYR A 53 35.61 -20.01 27.00
CA TYR A 53 34.83 -18.84 26.70
C TYR A 53 33.44 -19.30 26.24
N VAL A 54 32.44 -19.17 27.11
CA VAL A 54 31.04 -19.43 26.73
C VAL A 54 30.56 -18.24 25.91
N LYS A 55 30.32 -18.44 24.61
CA LYS A 55 29.50 -17.52 23.81
C LYS A 55 28.11 -18.08 23.74
N SER A 56 27.15 -17.33 24.27
CA SER A 56 25.75 -17.52 23.92
C SER A 56 25.57 -17.28 22.42
N GLU A 57 24.54 -17.89 21.87
CA GLU A 57 24.04 -17.43 20.58
C GLU A 57 23.65 -15.96 20.71
N ASN A 58 23.94 -15.15 19.70
CA ASN A 58 23.41 -13.79 19.66
C ASN A 58 21.88 -13.87 19.52
N ALA A 59 21.17 -12.91 20.10
CA ALA A 59 19.75 -12.73 19.80
C ALA A 59 19.52 -12.70 18.28
N PRO A 60 18.40 -13.23 17.78
CA PRO A 60 18.08 -13.19 16.37
C PRO A 60 18.07 -11.74 15.87
N ASN A 61 18.65 -11.51 14.69
CA ASN A 61 18.56 -10.21 14.03
C ASN A 61 17.14 -9.95 13.52
N ALA A 62 16.77 -8.69 13.37
CA ALA A 62 15.53 -8.32 12.69
C ALA A 62 15.44 -8.99 11.31
N PRO A 63 14.31 -9.63 10.98
CA PRO A 63 14.13 -10.20 9.65
C PRO A 63 13.98 -9.09 8.61
N GLU A 64 14.30 -9.39 7.36
CA GLU A 64 13.95 -8.49 6.24
C GLU A 64 12.53 -8.80 5.79
N LYS A 65 11.62 -7.84 5.91
CA LYS A 65 10.24 -7.94 5.45
C LYS A 65 9.98 -6.99 4.29
N ASN A 66 9.38 -7.51 3.22
CA ASN A 66 8.99 -6.70 2.06
C ASN A 66 7.62 -7.14 1.53
N ALA A 67 6.88 -6.19 0.98
CA ALA A 67 5.72 -6.44 0.13
C ALA A 67 6.16 -6.51 -1.35
N TYR A 68 5.43 -7.25 -2.18
CA TYR A 68 5.72 -7.51 -3.59
C TYR A 68 4.45 -7.46 -4.41
N GLN A 69 4.62 -7.10 -5.69
CA GLN A 69 3.53 -7.00 -6.67
C GLN A 69 2.98 -8.37 -7.08
N THR A 70 3.85 -9.39 -7.13
CA THR A 70 3.53 -10.74 -7.59
C THR A 70 4.14 -11.80 -6.68
N ASN A 71 3.67 -13.03 -6.78
CA ASN A 71 4.21 -14.21 -6.09
C ASN A 71 5.59 -14.67 -6.63
N GLU A 72 6.19 -13.94 -7.58
CA GLU A 72 7.56 -14.18 -8.03
C GLU A 72 8.59 -13.52 -7.09
N TYR A 73 8.15 -12.60 -6.22
CA TYR A 73 8.99 -11.90 -5.24
C TYR A 73 10.19 -11.14 -5.85
N LEU A 74 10.01 -10.60 -7.06
CA LEU A 74 11.04 -9.86 -7.79
C LEU A 74 10.95 -8.34 -7.60
N ASN A 75 9.73 -7.79 -7.64
CA ASN A 75 9.48 -6.36 -7.61
C ASN A 75 8.83 -5.97 -6.29
N VAL A 76 9.61 -5.32 -5.42
CA VAL A 76 9.11 -4.80 -4.13
C VAL A 76 8.02 -3.77 -4.40
N LYS A 77 6.86 -3.96 -3.78
CA LYS A 77 5.75 -3.01 -3.79
C LYS A 77 5.97 -2.01 -2.66
N THR A 78 6.00 -0.73 -3.01
CA THR A 78 6.02 0.39 -2.06
C THR A 78 4.92 1.40 -2.43
N GLY A 79 4.60 2.30 -1.51
CA GLY A 79 3.61 3.35 -1.74
C GLY A 79 2.20 2.82 -1.57
N THR A 80 1.38 2.90 -2.63
CA THR A 80 -0.08 2.75 -2.51
C THR A 80 -0.64 1.49 -3.16
N VAL A 81 -1.82 1.09 -2.72
CA VAL A 81 -2.64 -0.02 -3.22
C VAL A 81 -4.12 0.37 -3.21
N ASN A 82 -4.95 -0.38 -3.94
CA ASN A 82 -6.41 -0.29 -3.87
C ASN A 82 -6.97 -1.28 -2.84
N ILE A 83 -8.13 -0.96 -2.29
CA ILE A 83 -8.99 -2.00 -1.70
C ILE A 83 -9.31 -3.05 -2.78
N GLY A 84 -9.16 -4.32 -2.42
CA GLY A 84 -9.33 -5.47 -3.30
C GLY A 84 -8.04 -5.98 -3.95
N ASP A 85 -6.94 -5.21 -3.90
CA ASP A 85 -5.65 -5.69 -4.42
C ASP A 85 -5.13 -6.86 -3.59
N THR A 86 -4.44 -7.79 -4.25
CA THR A 86 -3.64 -8.83 -3.57
C THR A 86 -2.19 -8.39 -3.51
N VAL A 87 -1.61 -8.43 -2.31
CA VAL A 87 -0.21 -8.08 -2.04
C VAL A 87 0.52 -9.31 -1.51
N TYR A 88 1.75 -9.54 -1.97
CA TYR A 88 2.56 -10.69 -1.57
C TYR A 88 3.64 -10.26 -0.59
N TYR A 89 3.78 -10.95 0.54
CA TYR A 89 4.78 -10.63 1.55
C TYR A 89 5.84 -11.72 1.63
N GLN A 90 7.09 -11.31 1.88
CA GLN A 90 8.20 -12.20 2.17
C GLN A 90 8.95 -11.71 3.41
N VAL A 91 9.20 -12.62 4.35
CA VAL A 91 10.01 -12.39 5.54
C VAL A 91 11.25 -13.29 5.47
N ARG A 92 12.45 -12.70 5.46
CA ARG A 92 13.72 -13.42 5.35
C ARG A 92 14.49 -13.38 6.67
N THR A 93 14.94 -14.55 7.12
CA THR A 93 15.88 -14.68 8.26
C THR A 93 16.96 -15.71 7.97
N SER A 94 18.08 -15.65 8.69
CA SER A 94 19.20 -16.58 8.54
C SER A 94 19.12 -17.74 9.52
N VAL A 95 19.44 -18.96 9.06
CA VAL A 95 19.61 -20.09 9.96
C VAL A 95 21.01 -20.01 10.62
N PRO A 96 21.09 -19.98 11.96
CA PRO A 96 22.35 -19.84 12.68
C PRO A 96 23.15 -21.15 12.72
N LEU A 97 24.47 -21.03 12.89
CA LEU A 97 25.36 -22.19 13.08
C LEU A 97 25.02 -22.99 14.35
N ALA A 98 24.41 -22.35 15.35
CA ALA A 98 23.96 -22.98 16.59
C ALA A 98 22.92 -24.11 16.38
N ALA A 99 22.25 -24.16 15.23
CA ALA A 99 21.33 -25.22 14.86
C ALA A 99 22.04 -26.51 14.38
N THR A 100 23.36 -26.51 14.19
CA THR A 100 24.11 -27.67 13.68
C THR A 100 23.87 -28.92 14.52
N GLY A 101 23.29 -29.96 13.90
CA GLY A 101 23.02 -31.26 14.54
C GLY A 101 21.94 -31.24 15.62
N ARG A 102 21.20 -30.14 15.79
CA ARG A 102 20.17 -29.97 16.81
C ARG A 102 18.77 -30.19 16.22
N GLN A 103 18.19 -31.36 16.45
CA GLN A 103 16.84 -31.70 15.97
C GLN A 103 15.73 -30.94 16.72
N ASP A 104 16.02 -30.51 17.94
CA ASP A 104 15.15 -29.67 18.76
C ASP A 104 15.24 -28.18 18.41
N TYR A 105 16.10 -27.80 17.45
CA TYR A 105 16.22 -26.41 17.02
C TYR A 105 15.07 -26.03 16.10
N ILE A 106 14.40 -24.92 16.42
CA ILE A 106 13.30 -24.33 15.67
C ILE A 106 13.61 -22.88 15.34
N ILE A 107 12.98 -22.40 14.26
CA ILE A 107 12.86 -20.97 13.97
C ILE A 107 11.38 -20.66 13.89
N ARG A 108 10.93 -19.64 14.63
CA ARG A 108 9.55 -19.19 14.66
C ARG A 108 9.46 -17.78 14.11
N PHE A 109 8.70 -17.62 13.04
CA PHE A 109 8.27 -16.32 12.57
C PHE A 109 6.99 -15.93 13.31
N THR A 110 6.92 -14.69 13.81
CA THR A 110 5.68 -14.07 14.27
C THR A 110 5.40 -12.89 13.35
N ASP A 111 4.33 -12.96 12.56
CA ASP A 111 3.91 -11.91 11.65
C ASP A 111 2.64 -11.24 12.18
N THR A 112 2.67 -9.91 12.31
CA THR A 112 1.58 -9.11 12.86
C THR A 112 1.13 -8.09 11.81
N ALA A 113 -0.02 -8.37 11.20
CA ALA A 113 -0.65 -7.49 10.23
C ALA A 113 -1.78 -6.70 10.89
N GLU A 114 -1.73 -5.37 10.79
CA GLU A 114 -2.81 -4.50 11.24
C GLU A 114 -4.06 -4.66 10.37
N LYS A 115 -5.18 -4.06 10.82
CA LYS A 115 -6.45 -4.04 10.08
C LYS A 115 -6.29 -3.66 8.61
N GLY A 116 -7.14 -4.24 7.76
CA GLY A 116 -7.15 -4.01 6.33
C GLY A 116 -6.34 -5.02 5.50
N LEU A 117 -5.66 -5.97 6.14
CA LEU A 117 -4.93 -7.05 5.46
C LEU A 117 -5.55 -8.41 5.80
N LYS A 118 -6.26 -9.00 4.85
CA LYS A 118 -6.82 -10.34 4.99
C LYS A 118 -5.84 -11.40 4.52
N ILE A 119 -5.26 -12.14 5.46
CA ILE A 119 -4.31 -13.22 5.21
C ILE A 119 -5.04 -14.57 5.34
N GLY A 120 -4.97 -15.42 4.31
CA GLY A 120 -5.48 -16.79 4.37
C GLY A 120 -4.37 -17.79 4.73
N THR A 121 -4.74 -18.92 5.34
CA THR A 121 -3.79 -19.96 5.75
C THR A 121 -3.25 -20.80 4.59
N ASP A 122 -4.07 -21.03 3.55
CA ASP A 122 -3.76 -21.98 2.47
C ASP A 122 -2.60 -21.55 1.57
N GLY A 123 -2.19 -20.28 1.64
CA GLY A 123 -1.10 -19.70 0.85
C GLY A 123 0.20 -19.46 1.62
N ILE A 124 0.26 -19.84 2.90
CA ILE A 124 1.46 -19.65 3.73
C ILE A 124 2.46 -20.77 3.44
N SER A 125 3.69 -20.40 3.11
CA SER A 125 4.76 -21.34 2.78
C SER A 125 6.11 -20.86 3.31
N VAL A 126 7.03 -21.82 3.51
CA VAL A 126 8.42 -21.52 3.84
C VAL A 126 9.31 -22.21 2.81
N CYS A 127 10.31 -21.50 2.35
CA CYS A 127 11.35 -22.05 1.48
C CYS A 127 12.73 -21.60 1.97
N HIS A 128 13.77 -22.28 1.52
CA HIS A 128 15.15 -21.99 1.91
C HIS A 128 16.06 -21.79 0.70
N LYS A 129 17.15 -21.06 0.92
CA LYS A 129 18.17 -20.80 -0.09
C LYS A 129 19.52 -20.47 0.52
N ALA A 130 20.59 -21.01 -0.05
CA ALA A 130 21.96 -20.65 0.32
C ALA A 130 22.19 -19.13 0.29
N LYS A 131 22.88 -18.58 1.29
CA LYS A 131 23.16 -17.13 1.38
C LYS A 131 23.96 -16.58 0.20
N SER A 132 24.78 -17.43 -0.42
CA SER A 132 25.59 -17.11 -1.59
C SER A 132 24.84 -17.25 -2.91
N ALA A 133 23.59 -17.73 -2.91
CA ALA A 133 22.83 -17.93 -4.12
C ALA A 133 22.46 -16.59 -4.77
N ASP A 134 22.32 -16.59 -6.09
CA ASP A 134 21.83 -15.43 -6.81
C ASP A 134 20.47 -14.97 -6.29
N LYS A 135 20.21 -13.66 -6.35
CA LYS A 135 18.93 -13.07 -5.92
C LYS A 135 17.72 -13.75 -6.58
N ASN A 136 17.87 -14.16 -7.84
CA ASN A 136 16.82 -14.79 -8.65
C ASN A 136 16.86 -16.32 -8.62
N ALA A 137 17.80 -16.94 -7.92
CA ALA A 137 17.83 -18.39 -7.80
C ALA A 137 16.56 -18.89 -7.11
N GLU A 138 16.01 -19.99 -7.62
CA GLU A 138 14.82 -20.63 -7.11
C GLU A 138 15.00 -21.01 -5.63
N CYS A 139 13.90 -20.88 -4.88
CA CYS A 139 13.86 -21.20 -3.47
C CYS A 139 13.34 -22.63 -3.30
N THR A 140 14.04 -23.44 -2.52
CA THR A 140 13.64 -24.84 -2.30
C THR A 140 12.62 -24.90 -1.17
N ALA A 141 11.48 -25.56 -1.40
CA ALA A 141 10.41 -25.63 -0.40
C ALA A 141 10.85 -26.41 0.85
N VAL A 142 10.50 -25.89 2.03
CA VAL A 142 10.55 -26.66 3.28
C VAL A 142 9.34 -27.60 3.32
N SER A 143 9.53 -28.83 3.81
CA SER A 143 8.44 -29.82 3.92
C SER A 143 7.29 -29.30 4.78
N ALA A 144 6.05 -29.53 4.36
CA ALA A 144 4.87 -29.14 5.14
C ALA A 144 4.82 -29.84 6.51
N ASP A 145 5.37 -31.05 6.63
CA ASP A 145 5.46 -31.80 7.90
C ASP A 145 6.40 -31.11 8.92
N ASP A 146 7.32 -30.26 8.44
CA ASP A 146 8.23 -29.50 9.29
C ASP A 146 7.64 -28.15 9.74
N LEU A 147 6.44 -27.81 9.28
CA LEU A 147 5.79 -26.53 9.55
C LEU A 147 4.63 -26.69 10.53
N THR A 148 4.49 -25.72 11.43
CA THR A 148 3.26 -25.50 12.20
C THR A 148 2.84 -24.05 12.03
N ILE A 149 1.58 -23.84 11.63
CA ILE A 149 1.02 -22.53 11.35
C ILE A 149 -0.15 -22.33 12.30
N ASP A 150 -0.04 -21.30 13.14
CA ASP A 150 -1.08 -20.86 14.05
C ASP A 150 -1.45 -19.42 13.71
N GLN A 151 -2.71 -19.18 13.35
CA GLN A 151 -3.19 -17.85 12.99
C GLN A 151 -4.37 -17.45 13.89
N THR A 152 -4.34 -16.21 14.38
CA THR A 152 -5.38 -15.63 15.23
C THR A 152 -5.74 -14.23 14.78
N GLY A 153 -6.96 -13.80 15.11
CA GLY A 153 -7.48 -12.49 14.71
C GLY A 153 -7.98 -12.47 13.27
N ASP A 154 -8.18 -11.27 12.75
CA ASP A 154 -8.70 -11.03 11.40
C ASP A 154 -8.33 -9.64 10.88
N ASP A 155 -8.75 -9.33 9.66
CA ASP A 155 -8.47 -8.06 9.00
C ASP A 155 -9.28 -6.89 9.55
N SER A 156 -10.22 -7.10 10.47
CA SER A 156 -10.99 -6.01 11.10
C SER A 156 -10.21 -5.33 12.23
N SER A 157 -9.23 -6.03 12.81
CA SER A 157 -8.46 -5.57 13.96
C SER A 157 -6.96 -5.78 13.76
N GLN A 158 -6.49 -7.01 13.90
CA GLN A 158 -5.12 -7.43 13.70
C GLN A 158 -5.10 -8.94 13.43
N THR A 159 -4.28 -9.37 12.48
CA THR A 159 -4.01 -10.79 12.23
C THR A 159 -2.61 -11.12 12.68
N VAL A 160 -2.48 -12.08 13.60
CA VAL A 160 -1.19 -12.60 14.05
C VAL A 160 -1.00 -14.01 13.50
N THR A 161 0.07 -14.22 12.74
CA THR A 161 0.42 -15.49 12.11
C THR A 161 1.76 -15.97 12.65
N LYS A 162 1.76 -17.10 13.36
CA LYS A 162 2.96 -17.75 13.87
C LYS A 162 3.29 -18.96 13.02
N VAL A 163 4.50 -18.98 12.47
CA VAL A 163 4.99 -20.10 11.65
C VAL A 163 6.24 -20.67 12.29
N THR A 164 6.13 -21.87 12.84
CA THR A 164 7.26 -22.60 13.41
C THR A 164 7.83 -23.56 12.39
N VAL A 165 9.14 -23.48 12.17
CA VAL A 165 9.92 -24.34 11.27
C VAL A 165 10.78 -25.27 12.12
N ARG A 166 10.61 -26.59 11.94
CA ARG A 166 11.43 -27.64 12.57
C ARG A 166 12.51 -28.14 11.62
N ASN A 167 13.37 -29.03 12.13
CA ASN A 167 14.44 -29.65 11.35
C ASN A 167 15.37 -28.64 10.64
N VAL A 168 15.53 -27.44 11.21
CA VAL A 168 16.30 -26.35 10.57
C VAL A 168 17.80 -26.63 10.53
N TYR A 169 18.27 -27.67 11.24
CA TYR A 169 19.64 -28.17 11.13
C TYR A 169 20.01 -28.61 9.70
N ASN A 170 19.04 -28.94 8.85
CA ASN A 170 19.25 -29.24 7.44
C ASN A 170 19.61 -28.01 6.59
N TYR A 171 19.35 -26.80 7.10
CA TYR A 171 19.46 -25.53 6.37
C TYR A 171 20.48 -24.58 7.02
N VAL A 172 21.38 -25.11 7.85
CA VAL A 172 22.37 -24.30 8.58
C VAL A 172 23.21 -23.44 7.62
N GLY A 173 23.28 -22.15 7.91
CA GLY A 173 24.03 -21.20 7.08
C GLY A 173 23.25 -20.69 5.87
N GLU A 174 22.02 -21.13 5.64
CA GLU A 174 21.12 -20.62 4.60
C GLU A 174 20.21 -19.49 5.10
N TYR A 175 19.38 -18.96 4.18
CA TYR A 175 18.23 -18.13 4.51
C TYR A 175 16.95 -18.96 4.46
N LEU A 176 16.04 -18.69 5.39
CA LEU A 176 14.63 -19.07 5.32
C LEU A 176 13.80 -17.88 4.85
N TYR A 177 12.78 -18.16 4.06
CA TYR A 177 11.84 -17.19 3.52
C TYR A 177 10.42 -17.66 3.84
N LEU A 178 9.75 -16.96 4.75
CA LEU A 178 8.30 -17.07 4.92
C LEU A 178 7.61 -16.26 3.82
N ARG A 179 6.66 -16.88 3.13
CA ARG A 179 5.94 -16.31 1.98
C ARG A 179 4.44 -16.51 2.14
N TYR A 180 3.69 -15.43 1.95
CA TYR A 180 2.23 -15.45 1.98
C TYR A 180 1.66 -14.27 1.16
N SER A 181 0.34 -14.22 1.01
CA SER A 181 -0.38 -13.11 0.38
C SER A 181 -1.46 -12.57 1.31
N ALA A 182 -1.76 -11.28 1.16
CA ALA A 182 -2.88 -10.61 1.82
C ALA A 182 -3.76 -9.91 0.78
N VAL A 183 -5.07 -9.94 0.98
CA VAL A 183 -6.02 -9.11 0.22
C VAL A 183 -6.27 -7.83 1.01
N VAL A 184 -6.16 -6.67 0.36
CA VAL A 184 -6.46 -5.38 0.96
C VAL A 184 -7.97 -5.23 1.12
N THR A 185 -8.45 -4.94 2.32
CA THR A 185 -9.88 -4.84 2.62
C THR A 185 -10.28 -3.44 3.08
N SER A 186 -11.59 -3.16 3.07
CA SER A 186 -12.14 -1.89 3.53
C SER A 186 -11.92 -1.62 5.01
N HIS A 187 -11.53 -2.62 5.81
CA HIS A 187 -11.20 -2.42 7.22
C HIS A 187 -10.00 -1.50 7.45
N VAL A 188 -9.15 -1.28 6.43
CA VAL A 188 -8.09 -0.25 6.46
C VAL A 188 -8.65 1.13 6.81
N LEU A 189 -9.88 1.43 6.38
CA LEU A 189 -10.54 2.71 6.62
C LEU A 189 -10.90 2.91 8.09
N GLY A 190 -10.96 1.83 8.89
CA GLY A 190 -11.38 1.89 10.30
C GLY A 190 -12.85 2.29 10.48
N THR A 191 -13.27 2.35 11.74
CA THR A 191 -14.66 2.69 12.11
C THR A 191 -15.01 4.16 11.85
N ASP A 192 -14.02 5.04 11.84
CA ASP A 192 -14.18 6.47 11.55
C ASP A 192 -14.03 6.81 10.06
N GLY A 193 -13.66 5.82 9.24
CA GLY A 193 -13.45 5.98 7.80
C GLY A 193 -12.18 6.75 7.44
N ASN A 194 -11.25 6.98 8.37
CA ASN A 194 -10.06 7.81 8.16
C ASN A 194 -8.73 7.06 8.05
N GLY A 195 -8.69 5.77 8.40
CA GLY A 195 -7.45 4.99 8.30
C GLY A 195 -6.96 4.79 6.87
N ARG A 196 -5.66 4.99 6.63
CA ARG A 196 -5.05 4.85 5.28
C ARG A 196 -3.81 3.98 5.25
N VAL A 197 -3.43 3.40 6.37
CA VAL A 197 -2.15 2.71 6.55
C VAL A 197 -2.38 1.21 6.68
N LEU A 198 -1.65 0.45 5.86
CA LEU A 198 -1.57 -1.01 5.91
C LEU A 198 -0.17 -1.34 6.46
N HIS A 199 -0.07 -1.39 7.79
CA HIS A 199 1.18 -1.72 8.46
C HIS A 199 1.25 -3.23 8.72
N ASN A 200 2.41 -3.80 8.47
CA ASN A 200 2.64 -5.22 8.69
C ASN A 200 4.08 -5.43 9.13
N GLU A 201 4.28 -6.09 10.27
CA GLU A 201 5.59 -6.31 10.90
C GLU A 201 5.84 -7.78 11.16
N ALA A 202 7.09 -8.19 11.26
CA ALA A 202 7.45 -9.56 11.60
C ALA A 202 8.68 -9.61 12.49
N THR A 203 8.66 -10.51 13.46
CA THR A 203 9.78 -10.85 14.32
C THR A 203 10.16 -12.31 14.12
N VAL A 204 11.36 -12.66 14.58
CA VAL A 204 11.85 -14.04 14.58
C VAL A 204 12.33 -14.41 15.97
N ALA A 205 11.95 -15.60 16.42
CA ALA A 205 12.52 -16.26 17.59
C ALA A 205 13.17 -17.58 17.18
N HIS A 206 14.14 -18.03 17.97
CA HIS A 206 14.76 -19.35 17.80
C HIS A 206 14.15 -20.32 18.81
N ASN A 207 14.99 -21.04 19.57
CA ASN A 207 14.52 -21.95 20.64
C ASN A 207 14.03 -21.24 21.91
N THR A 208 14.25 -19.94 22.02
CA THR A 208 13.78 -19.09 23.12
C THR A 208 12.46 -18.44 22.74
N ASP A 209 11.77 -17.85 23.71
CA ASP A 209 10.65 -16.94 23.44
C ASP A 209 11.09 -15.49 23.26
N GLU A 210 12.40 -15.24 23.20
CA GLU A 210 12.97 -13.93 22.90
C GLU A 210 12.86 -13.65 21.41
N GLU A 211 12.07 -12.65 21.06
CA GLU A 211 11.86 -12.21 19.68
C GLU A 211 12.91 -11.17 19.28
N SER A 212 13.28 -11.18 18.00
CA SER A 212 14.10 -10.12 17.39
C SER A 212 13.35 -8.79 17.38
N GLU A 213 14.08 -7.71 17.09
CA GLU A 213 13.47 -6.48 16.56
C GLU A 213 12.64 -6.78 15.29
N ALA A 214 11.68 -5.92 14.99
CA ALA A 214 10.74 -6.11 13.89
C ALA A 214 11.33 -5.71 12.52
N GLY A 215 11.02 -6.52 11.50
CA GLY A 215 11.08 -6.11 10.10
C GLY A 215 9.71 -5.63 9.64
N GLU A 216 9.63 -4.51 8.94
CA GLU A 216 8.36 -3.83 8.61
C GLU A 216 8.13 -3.69 7.11
N ALA A 217 6.87 -3.77 6.69
CA ALA A 217 6.42 -3.39 5.35
C ALA A 217 5.10 -2.62 5.44
N THR A 218 5.15 -1.33 5.10
CA THR A 218 3.99 -0.42 5.15
C THR A 218 3.54 -0.02 3.74
N LEU A 219 2.25 -0.14 3.48
CA LEU A 219 1.58 0.36 2.28
C LEU A 219 0.46 1.33 2.67
N TYR A 220 -0.07 2.05 1.69
CA TYR A 220 -1.09 3.07 1.91
C TYR A 220 -2.26 2.96 0.94
N THR A 221 -3.38 3.54 1.31
CA THR A 221 -4.48 3.87 0.39
C THR A 221 -4.64 5.39 0.32
N GLY A 222 -5.24 5.89 -0.77
CA GLY A 222 -5.50 7.29 -1.02
C GLY A 222 -6.99 7.62 -1.14
N ASP A 223 -7.27 8.92 -1.10
CA ASP A 223 -8.60 9.51 -1.23
C ASP A 223 -8.63 10.50 -2.38
N LEU A 224 -9.69 10.41 -3.19
CA LEU A 224 -10.07 11.49 -4.09
C LEU A 224 -11.08 12.39 -3.40
N LYS A 225 -10.79 13.69 -3.32
CA LYS A 225 -11.68 14.67 -2.71
C LYS A 225 -11.80 15.91 -3.58
N PHE A 226 -13.03 16.29 -3.89
CA PHE A 226 -13.31 17.59 -4.52
C PHE A 226 -14.55 18.26 -3.92
N TYR A 227 -14.67 19.55 -4.19
CA TYR A 227 -15.80 20.37 -3.77
C TYR A 227 -16.63 20.85 -4.97
N LYS A 228 -17.94 20.64 -4.92
CA LYS A 228 -18.92 20.99 -5.93
C LYS A 228 -19.67 22.27 -5.57
N TYR A 229 -19.66 23.23 -6.46
CA TYR A 229 -20.31 24.53 -6.24
C TYR A 229 -21.00 25.09 -7.48
N GLY A 230 -21.80 26.12 -7.26
CA GLY A 230 -22.28 27.03 -8.28
C GLY A 230 -22.16 28.47 -7.79
N VAL A 231 -22.53 29.43 -8.64
CA VAL A 231 -22.51 30.86 -8.27
C VAL A 231 -23.92 31.40 -8.29
N ASN A 232 -24.33 32.04 -7.21
CA ASN A 232 -25.55 32.84 -7.15
C ASN A 232 -25.17 34.32 -6.99
N VAL A 233 -25.36 35.09 -8.06
CA VAL A 233 -24.88 36.48 -8.19
C VAL A 233 -23.35 36.57 -8.02
N SER A 234 -22.85 36.63 -6.80
CA SER A 234 -21.42 36.66 -6.45
C SER A 234 -20.97 35.52 -5.55
N ASP A 235 -21.90 34.82 -4.90
CA ASP A 235 -21.56 33.91 -3.80
C ASP A 235 -21.46 32.47 -4.29
N GLU A 236 -20.42 31.76 -3.83
CA GLU A 236 -20.29 30.32 -4.05
C GLU A 236 -21.31 29.58 -3.18
N VAL A 237 -22.16 28.77 -3.82
CA VAL A 237 -23.16 27.92 -3.15
C VAL A 237 -22.76 26.47 -3.33
N ARG A 238 -22.77 25.71 -2.23
CA ARG A 238 -22.39 24.29 -2.17
C ARG A 238 -23.52 23.46 -2.80
N LEU A 239 -23.18 22.49 -3.65
CA LEU A 239 -24.18 21.75 -4.45
C LEU A 239 -24.20 20.25 -4.12
N ASN A 240 -25.32 19.79 -3.57
CA ASN A 240 -25.67 18.38 -3.42
C ASN A 240 -26.27 17.82 -4.72
N GLY A 241 -26.06 16.53 -4.97
CA GLY A 241 -26.83 15.75 -5.93
C GLY A 241 -26.32 15.82 -7.37
N ALA A 242 -25.11 16.35 -7.58
CA ALA A 242 -24.40 16.12 -8.84
C ALA A 242 -23.96 14.66 -8.88
N GLU A 243 -24.30 13.95 -9.95
CA GLU A 243 -23.88 12.55 -10.14
C GLU A 243 -22.68 12.48 -11.08
N PHE A 244 -21.73 11.61 -10.76
CA PHE A 244 -20.49 11.39 -11.50
C PHE A 244 -20.27 9.89 -11.74
N THR A 245 -19.59 9.58 -12.85
CA THR A 245 -18.77 8.37 -12.97
C THR A 245 -17.30 8.74 -12.86
N VAL A 246 -16.49 7.76 -12.47
CA VAL A 246 -15.04 7.93 -12.25
C VAL A 246 -14.31 6.74 -12.82
N HIS A 247 -13.28 6.97 -13.62
CA HIS A 247 -12.40 5.91 -14.10
C HIS A 247 -10.93 6.29 -13.92
N ARG A 248 -10.08 5.27 -13.93
CA ARG A 248 -8.63 5.43 -13.82
C ARG A 248 -8.07 5.98 -15.14
N GLY A 249 -7.00 6.78 -15.05
CA GLY A 249 -6.30 7.36 -16.18
C GLY A 249 -6.80 8.75 -16.60
N GLN A 250 -6.24 9.24 -17.71
CA GLN A 250 -6.47 10.59 -18.24
C GLN A 250 -7.49 10.64 -19.38
N SER A 251 -7.98 9.50 -19.88
CA SER A 251 -9.02 9.49 -20.92
C SER A 251 -10.31 10.09 -20.37
N ALA A 252 -11.11 10.79 -21.19
CA ALA A 252 -12.48 11.18 -20.81
C ALA A 252 -13.49 10.04 -21.00
N ALA A 253 -13.19 9.11 -21.90
CA ALA A 253 -14.05 7.96 -22.19
C ALA A 253 -13.57 6.75 -21.41
N ALA A 254 -14.50 6.07 -20.75
CA ALA A 254 -14.28 4.71 -20.26
C ALA A 254 -14.17 3.74 -21.45
N ASP A 255 -13.27 2.78 -21.33
CA ASP A 255 -13.13 1.63 -22.24
C ASP A 255 -12.94 0.36 -21.42
N GLU A 256 -12.72 -0.80 -22.05
CA GLU A 256 -12.47 -2.04 -21.31
C GLU A 256 -11.24 -1.97 -20.39
N ALA A 257 -10.25 -1.15 -20.74
CA ALA A 257 -9.03 -0.97 -19.95
C ALA A 257 -9.21 0.03 -18.79
N ASN A 258 -10.23 0.90 -18.85
CA ASN A 258 -10.50 1.97 -17.89
C ASN A 258 -12.01 2.07 -17.61
N ALA A 259 -12.63 0.94 -17.26
CA ALA A 259 -14.04 0.91 -16.91
C ALA A 259 -14.33 1.81 -15.69
N ASP A 260 -15.60 2.25 -15.57
CA ASP A 260 -16.05 3.02 -14.42
C ASP A 260 -15.78 2.24 -13.12
N LEU A 261 -15.11 2.91 -12.18
CA LEU A 261 -14.84 2.41 -10.85
C LEU A 261 -16.15 2.36 -10.06
N LYS A 262 -16.26 1.31 -9.25
CA LYS A 262 -17.45 1.05 -8.44
C LYS A 262 -17.19 1.36 -6.99
N PHE A 263 -18.21 1.92 -6.34
CA PHE A 263 -18.11 2.38 -4.97
C PHE A 263 -19.36 2.02 -4.15
N THR A 264 -19.13 1.71 -2.88
CA THR A 264 -20.19 1.52 -1.88
C THR A 264 -20.33 2.80 -1.05
N LYS A 265 -21.57 3.30 -0.92
CA LYS A 265 -21.87 4.53 -0.17
C LYS A 265 -21.67 4.29 1.33
N LEU A 266 -20.86 5.12 1.97
CA LEU A 266 -20.67 5.15 3.42
C LEU A 266 -21.49 6.26 4.10
N GLY A 267 -21.77 7.33 3.36
CA GLY A 267 -22.56 8.47 3.82
C GLY A 267 -22.81 9.46 2.68
N GLU A 268 -23.45 10.59 2.98
CA GLU A 268 -23.69 11.62 1.97
C GLU A 268 -22.37 12.17 1.40
N GLY A 269 -22.17 11.99 0.09
CA GLY A 269 -20.93 12.39 -0.58
C GLY A 269 -19.69 11.56 -0.24
N VAL A 270 -19.81 10.47 0.54
CA VAL A 270 -18.65 9.66 0.99
C VAL A 270 -18.82 8.21 0.57
N TYR A 271 -17.83 7.68 -0.14
CA TYR A 271 -17.86 6.33 -0.69
C TYR A 271 -16.53 5.61 -0.50
N GLN A 272 -16.58 4.28 -0.42
CA GLN A 272 -15.41 3.40 -0.47
C GLN A 272 -15.32 2.69 -1.81
N TYR A 273 -14.11 2.49 -2.32
CA TYR A 273 -13.87 1.65 -3.49
C TYR A 273 -14.33 0.22 -3.22
N ASP A 274 -15.18 -0.30 -4.10
CA ASP A 274 -15.79 -1.62 -4.00
C ASP A 274 -15.99 -2.17 -5.43
N PRO A 275 -14.94 -2.75 -6.04
CA PRO A 275 -14.99 -3.22 -7.43
C PRO A 275 -15.97 -4.38 -7.63
N ALA A 276 -16.30 -5.12 -6.56
CA ALA A 276 -17.15 -6.30 -6.64
C ALA A 276 -18.63 -5.94 -6.57
N ASN A 277 -19.04 -5.09 -5.62
CA ASN A 277 -20.44 -4.88 -5.28
C ASN A 277 -20.91 -3.43 -5.41
N GLY A 278 -20.00 -2.48 -5.64
CA GLY A 278 -20.31 -1.06 -5.67
C GLY A 278 -21.10 -0.59 -6.90
N SER A 279 -21.54 0.66 -6.85
CA SER A 279 -22.16 1.41 -7.95
C SER A 279 -21.12 2.23 -8.70
N ALA A 280 -21.22 2.29 -10.03
CA ALA A 280 -20.40 3.17 -10.87
C ALA A 280 -20.78 4.66 -10.72
N THR A 281 -22.01 4.93 -10.26
CA THR A 281 -22.49 6.29 -10.03
C THR A 281 -22.30 6.69 -8.58
N VAL A 282 -21.68 7.85 -8.39
CA VAL A 282 -21.48 8.52 -7.10
C VAL A 282 -22.06 9.92 -7.14
N ALA A 283 -22.57 10.40 -6.02
CA ALA A 283 -23.20 11.73 -5.93
C ALA A 283 -22.58 12.61 -4.83
N THR A 284 -22.48 13.91 -5.08
CA THR A 284 -22.01 14.91 -4.09
C THR A 284 -22.98 15.03 -2.93
N GLY A 285 -22.47 15.24 -1.71
CA GLY A 285 -23.29 15.40 -0.49
C GLY A 285 -23.75 16.84 -0.21
N ASP A 286 -24.39 17.06 0.95
CA ASP A 286 -25.01 18.33 1.36
C ASP A 286 -24.05 19.55 1.41
N ASN A 287 -22.77 19.32 1.67
CA ASN A 287 -21.73 20.35 1.67
C ASN A 287 -21.01 20.48 0.31
N GLY A 288 -21.56 19.86 -0.73
CA GLY A 288 -20.96 19.75 -2.04
C GLY A 288 -19.68 18.91 -2.09
N LEU A 289 -19.29 18.21 -1.02
CA LEU A 289 -18.12 17.34 -1.08
C LEU A 289 -18.45 16.02 -1.76
N LEU A 290 -17.47 15.52 -2.51
CA LEU A 290 -17.36 14.12 -2.87
C LEU A 290 -16.02 13.60 -2.37
N ILE A 291 -16.05 12.47 -1.66
CA ILE A 291 -14.88 11.77 -1.12
C ILE A 291 -14.97 10.30 -1.53
N LEU A 292 -13.98 9.82 -2.28
CA LEU A 292 -13.85 8.43 -2.70
C LEU A 292 -12.58 7.85 -2.06
N LYS A 293 -12.74 6.81 -1.26
CA LYS A 293 -11.68 6.26 -0.39
C LYS A 293 -11.17 4.91 -0.89
N GLY A 294 -9.93 4.57 -0.52
CA GLY A 294 -9.39 3.22 -0.70
C GLY A 294 -8.78 2.96 -2.08
N LEU A 295 -8.21 4.00 -2.68
CA LEU A 295 -7.67 3.98 -4.04
C LEU A 295 -6.15 4.10 -4.05
N GLU A 296 -5.49 3.46 -4.99
CA GLU A 296 -4.07 3.64 -5.28
C GLU A 296 -3.82 5.04 -5.88
N ALA A 297 -2.68 5.65 -5.59
CA ALA A 297 -2.26 6.92 -6.20
C ALA A 297 -2.19 6.81 -7.73
N GLY A 298 -2.49 7.91 -8.42
CA GLY A 298 -2.49 7.96 -9.88
C GLY A 298 -3.53 8.91 -10.45
N TYR A 299 -3.72 8.82 -11.76
CA TYR A 299 -4.65 9.67 -12.50
C TYR A 299 -6.07 9.12 -12.41
N TYR A 300 -7.04 10.02 -12.21
CA TYR A 300 -8.46 9.71 -12.19
C TYR A 300 -9.24 10.79 -12.93
N THR A 301 -10.17 10.37 -13.77
CA THR A 301 -11.04 11.27 -14.52
C THR A 301 -12.46 11.17 -14.00
N PHE A 302 -13.05 12.33 -13.71
CA PHE A 302 -14.43 12.49 -13.28
C PHE A 302 -15.26 12.98 -14.45
N VAL A 303 -16.41 12.34 -14.68
CA VAL A 303 -17.40 12.74 -15.69
C VAL A 303 -18.72 13.01 -14.97
N GLU A 304 -19.17 14.27 -14.92
CA GLU A 304 -20.52 14.55 -14.40
C GLU A 304 -21.55 13.98 -15.37
N THR A 305 -22.42 13.10 -14.87
CA THR A 305 -23.49 12.46 -15.65
C THR A 305 -24.83 13.17 -15.47
N LYS A 306 -25.01 13.85 -14.33
CA LYS A 306 -26.22 14.61 -14.02
C LYS A 306 -25.90 15.86 -13.21
N ALA A 307 -26.36 17.00 -13.71
CA ALA A 307 -26.20 18.27 -13.00
C ALA A 307 -27.11 18.34 -11.74
N PRO A 308 -26.72 19.10 -10.70
CA PRO A 308 -27.57 19.42 -9.56
C PRO A 308 -28.88 20.10 -9.96
N ALA A 309 -29.90 19.97 -9.11
CA ALA A 309 -31.19 20.62 -9.33
C ALA A 309 -31.04 22.14 -9.50
N GLY A 310 -31.68 22.68 -10.55
CA GLY A 310 -31.63 24.12 -10.86
C GLY A 310 -30.37 24.60 -11.60
N TYR A 311 -29.51 23.67 -12.03
CA TYR A 311 -28.35 23.94 -12.89
C TYR A 311 -28.54 23.35 -14.29
N ALA A 312 -27.76 23.85 -15.24
CA ALA A 312 -27.88 23.49 -16.64
C ALA A 312 -27.23 22.13 -16.91
N ASP A 313 -28.01 21.18 -17.43
CA ASP A 313 -27.54 19.82 -17.69
C ASP A 313 -26.69 19.68 -18.96
N ASN A 314 -26.64 20.70 -19.81
CA ASN A 314 -25.81 20.72 -21.02
C ASN A 314 -24.36 21.18 -20.77
N PHE A 315 -24.03 21.65 -19.56
CA PHE A 315 -22.69 22.16 -19.20
C PHE A 315 -22.10 21.37 -18.03
N LYS A 316 -22.00 20.05 -18.23
CA LYS A 316 -21.46 19.11 -17.24
C LYS A 316 -19.92 19.11 -17.27
N PRO A 317 -19.24 19.30 -16.12
CA PRO A 317 -17.79 19.23 -16.04
C PRO A 317 -17.28 17.80 -16.26
N THR A 318 -16.21 17.72 -17.03
CA THR A 318 -15.25 16.61 -16.99
C THR A 318 -13.93 17.19 -16.52
N PHE A 319 -13.16 16.44 -15.73
CA PHE A 319 -11.85 16.89 -15.28
C PHE A 319 -11.02 15.70 -14.78
N THR A 320 -9.70 15.86 -14.83
CA THR A 320 -8.76 14.84 -14.37
C THR A 320 -7.93 15.35 -13.20
N VAL A 321 -7.64 14.47 -12.25
CA VAL A 321 -6.74 14.74 -11.13
C VAL A 321 -5.62 13.70 -11.10
N ASN A 322 -4.44 14.09 -10.63
CA ASN A 322 -3.33 13.18 -10.36
C ASN A 322 -3.17 13.00 -8.86
N MET A 323 -3.89 12.05 -8.25
CA MET A 323 -3.81 11.80 -6.83
C MET A 323 -2.40 11.39 -6.40
N LYS A 324 -1.85 12.14 -5.45
CA LYS A 324 -0.56 11.85 -4.82
C LYS A 324 -0.76 11.46 -3.37
N VAL A 325 0.00 10.47 -2.92
CA VAL A 325 0.03 10.02 -1.52
C VAL A 325 1.47 10.05 -1.07
N THR A 326 1.77 10.84 -0.04
CA THR A 326 3.10 11.00 0.53
C THR A 326 3.11 10.43 1.93
N ALA A 327 3.89 9.36 2.13
CA ALA A 327 4.04 8.73 3.44
C ALA A 327 4.54 9.72 4.50
N ASN A 328 3.91 9.73 5.67
CA ASN A 328 4.41 10.46 6.82
C ASN A 328 5.49 9.64 7.52
N LYS A 329 6.75 10.08 7.40
CA LYS A 329 7.90 9.35 7.95
C LYS A 329 8.12 9.55 9.45
N ALA A 330 7.23 10.24 10.16
CA ALA A 330 7.34 10.41 11.60
C ALA A 330 7.06 9.11 12.37
N SER A 331 6.23 8.20 11.82
CA SER A 331 5.91 6.90 12.40
C SER A 331 5.38 5.95 11.33
N ALA A 332 5.63 4.64 11.47
CA ALA A 332 5.17 3.61 10.53
C ALA A 332 3.65 3.52 10.41
N VAL A 333 2.91 4.00 11.43
CA VAL A 333 1.44 4.00 11.50
C VAL A 333 0.83 5.39 11.29
N ALA A 334 1.63 6.40 10.93
CA ALA A 334 1.11 7.75 10.68
C ALA A 334 0.42 7.85 9.32
N ASP A 335 -0.72 8.54 9.29
CA ASP A 335 -1.47 8.77 8.05
C ASP A 335 -0.63 9.54 7.02
N PRO A 336 -0.74 9.18 5.73
CA PRO A 336 -0.05 9.87 4.66
C PRO A 336 -0.73 11.22 4.34
N ALA A 337 0.06 12.15 3.81
CA ALA A 337 -0.50 13.34 3.17
C ALA A 337 -1.05 12.99 1.79
N ILE A 338 -2.27 13.41 1.50
CA ILE A 338 -2.96 13.12 0.24
C ILE A 338 -3.23 14.43 -0.49
N GLU A 339 -2.91 14.49 -1.78
CA GLU A 339 -3.17 15.62 -2.69
C GLU A 339 -3.93 15.17 -3.93
N ASN A 340 -4.82 16.03 -4.44
CA ASN A 340 -5.56 15.82 -5.69
C ASN A 340 -5.35 17.03 -6.62
N PRO A 341 -4.12 17.27 -7.13
CA PRO A 341 -3.88 18.30 -8.13
C PRO A 341 -4.75 18.09 -9.37
N LEU A 342 -5.39 19.17 -9.80
CA LEU A 342 -6.03 19.26 -11.11
C LEU A 342 -4.95 19.19 -12.21
N THR A 343 -5.22 18.45 -13.27
CA THR A 343 -4.43 18.44 -14.49
C THR A 343 -5.05 19.35 -15.55
N ASP A 344 -4.30 19.68 -16.60
CA ASP A 344 -4.85 20.40 -17.75
C ASP A 344 -5.80 19.53 -18.61
N ASP A 345 -5.80 18.20 -18.38
CA ASP A 345 -6.64 17.25 -19.11
C ASP A 345 -8.13 17.37 -18.78
N ASN A 346 -8.95 17.15 -19.81
CA ASN A 346 -10.41 17.03 -19.76
C ASN A 346 -11.21 18.23 -19.22
N ASN A 347 -10.58 19.36 -18.90
CA ASN A 347 -11.24 20.54 -18.35
C ASN A 347 -11.67 21.55 -19.45
N GLY A 348 -12.28 21.08 -20.54
CA GLY A 348 -12.56 21.90 -21.73
C GLY A 348 -13.41 23.15 -21.48
N TRP A 349 -14.33 23.09 -20.52
CA TRP A 349 -15.18 24.22 -20.12
C TRP A 349 -14.55 25.13 -19.04
N GLY A 350 -13.39 24.77 -18.49
CA GLY A 350 -12.77 25.49 -17.38
C GLY A 350 -13.60 25.45 -16.08
N LEU A 351 -14.44 24.43 -15.91
CA LEU A 351 -15.35 24.31 -14.77
C LEU A 351 -14.70 23.66 -13.56
N ALA A 352 -13.53 23.03 -13.70
CA ALA A 352 -12.68 22.63 -12.59
C ALA A 352 -11.56 23.65 -12.36
N SER A 353 -11.22 23.91 -11.10
CA SER A 353 -10.08 24.75 -10.71
C SER A 353 -9.41 24.23 -9.45
N SER A 354 -8.11 24.49 -9.33
CA SER A 354 -7.34 24.14 -8.13
C SER A 354 -7.88 24.89 -6.90
N TRP A 355 -7.90 24.19 -5.78
CA TRP A 355 -8.32 24.69 -4.48
C TRP A 355 -7.42 24.07 -3.39
N THR A 356 -7.32 24.70 -2.23
CA THR A 356 -6.63 24.14 -1.07
C THR A 356 -7.63 24.00 0.06
N ASP A 357 -7.75 22.80 0.63
CA ASP A 357 -8.68 22.57 1.73
C ASP A 357 -8.16 23.09 3.07
N GLU A 358 -9.01 23.01 4.10
CA GLU A 358 -8.71 23.48 5.46
C GLU A 358 -7.49 22.78 6.08
N SER A 359 -7.12 21.61 5.56
CA SER A 359 -5.91 20.86 5.94
C SER A 359 -4.68 21.25 5.11
N ASN A 360 -4.74 22.38 4.40
CA ASN A 360 -3.70 22.90 3.51
C ASN A 360 -3.29 21.90 2.40
N SER A 361 -4.20 21.03 1.98
CA SER A 361 -3.91 20.03 0.94
C SER A 361 -4.49 20.47 -0.40
N GLN A 362 -3.76 20.23 -1.49
CA GLN A 362 -4.23 20.57 -2.84
C GLN A 362 -5.41 19.69 -3.24
N ARG A 363 -6.49 20.30 -3.70
CA ARG A 363 -7.77 19.71 -4.11
C ARG A 363 -8.29 20.39 -5.37
N VAL A 364 -9.49 19.98 -5.78
CA VAL A 364 -10.24 20.60 -6.88
C VAL A 364 -11.56 21.17 -6.37
N LYS A 365 -11.96 22.32 -6.92
CA LYS A 365 -13.35 22.79 -6.87
C LYS A 365 -13.97 22.77 -8.28
N VAL A 366 -15.22 22.35 -8.35
CA VAL A 366 -15.93 21.98 -9.58
C VAL A 366 -17.24 22.76 -9.67
N LYS A 367 -17.36 23.62 -10.68
CA LYS A 367 -18.45 24.57 -10.87
C LYS A 367 -19.55 23.99 -11.78
N ASN A 368 -20.81 24.15 -11.40
CA ASN A 368 -21.94 24.08 -12.35
C ASN A 368 -22.48 25.48 -12.59
N VAL A 369 -23.00 25.68 -13.79
CA VAL A 369 -23.55 26.94 -14.27
C VAL A 369 -25.05 26.79 -14.54
N LYS A 370 -25.82 27.87 -14.37
CA LYS A 370 -27.25 27.91 -14.70
C LYS A 370 -27.49 28.26 -16.16
N SER A 371 -26.53 28.90 -16.82
CA SER A 371 -26.65 29.30 -18.22
C SER A 371 -25.27 29.56 -18.83
N ILE A 372 -25.26 29.73 -20.16
CA ILE A 372 -24.04 29.98 -20.94
C ILE A 372 -23.30 31.25 -20.53
N THR A 373 -23.98 32.25 -19.95
CA THR A 373 -23.37 33.52 -19.53
C THR A 373 -22.48 33.37 -18.30
N GLN A 374 -22.59 32.25 -17.58
CA GLN A 374 -21.77 31.94 -16.39
C GLN A 374 -20.57 31.05 -16.72
N LEU A 375 -20.41 30.62 -17.98
CA LEU A 375 -19.24 29.87 -18.42
C LEU A 375 -17.99 30.77 -18.32
N PRO A 376 -16.85 30.23 -17.88
CA PRO A 376 -15.58 30.93 -17.96
C PRO A 376 -15.30 31.40 -19.39
N LEU A 377 -14.93 32.66 -19.55
CA LEU A 377 -14.39 33.21 -20.80
C LEU A 377 -12.89 32.82 -20.89
N THR A 378 -12.59 31.53 -21.00
CA THR A 378 -11.21 31.03 -21.07
C THR A 378 -10.86 30.54 -22.48
N GLY A 379 -9.56 30.64 -22.81
CA GLY A 379 -9.00 30.74 -24.15
C GLY A 379 -9.23 29.60 -25.16
N GLY A 380 -10.01 28.56 -24.85
CA GLY A 380 -10.43 27.52 -25.80
C GLY A 380 -11.95 27.53 -26.05
N ALA A 381 -12.74 27.41 -24.97
CA ALA A 381 -14.20 27.43 -25.03
C ALA A 381 -14.77 28.76 -25.52
N GLY A 382 -14.13 29.89 -25.18
CA GLY A 382 -14.51 31.20 -25.71
C GLY A 382 -14.40 31.26 -27.23
N ILE A 383 -13.31 30.73 -27.80
CA ILE A 383 -13.09 30.75 -29.26
C ILE A 383 -14.14 29.88 -29.95
N ILE A 384 -14.38 28.65 -29.50
CA ILE A 384 -15.37 27.76 -30.12
C ILE A 384 -16.77 28.38 -30.07
N LEU A 385 -17.18 28.91 -28.91
CA LEU A 385 -18.50 29.53 -28.76
C LEU A 385 -18.65 30.76 -29.67
N PHE A 386 -17.65 31.65 -29.70
CA PHE A 386 -17.69 32.82 -30.57
C PHE A 386 -17.54 32.46 -32.05
N SER A 387 -16.82 31.40 -32.41
CA SER A 387 -16.71 30.91 -33.79
C SER A 387 -18.02 30.33 -34.31
N VAL A 388 -18.74 29.56 -33.50
CA VAL A 388 -20.08 29.05 -33.87
C VAL A 388 -21.07 30.20 -34.01
N ILE A 389 -21.08 31.16 -33.07
CA ILE A 389 -21.92 32.35 -33.16
C ILE A 389 -21.56 33.18 -34.39
N ALA A 390 -20.27 33.39 -34.67
CA ALA A 390 -19.80 34.11 -35.85
C ALA A 390 -20.22 33.41 -37.15
N ALA A 391 -20.08 32.07 -37.23
CA ALA A 391 -20.52 31.30 -38.39
C ALA A 391 -22.04 31.41 -38.62
N LEU A 392 -22.85 31.35 -37.55
CA LEU A 392 -24.29 31.56 -37.63
C LEU A 392 -24.64 32.98 -38.10
N LEU A 393 -23.95 34.01 -37.58
CA LEU A 393 -24.15 35.40 -38.01
C LEU A 393 -23.78 35.61 -39.49
N VAL A 394 -22.68 35.00 -39.96
CA VAL A 394 -22.28 35.04 -41.37
C VAL A 394 -23.32 34.34 -42.25
N ALA A 395 -23.85 33.20 -41.83
CA ALA A 395 -24.91 32.50 -42.57
C ALA A 395 -26.20 33.34 -42.67
N VAL A 396 -26.62 33.99 -41.57
CA VAL A 396 -27.78 34.89 -41.58
C VAL A 396 -27.54 36.11 -42.49
N ALA A 397 -26.34 36.71 -42.44
CA ALA A 397 -25.99 37.82 -43.32
C ALA A 397 -25.96 37.43 -44.81
N ALA A 398 -25.49 36.22 -45.14
CA ALA A 398 -25.52 35.67 -46.49
C ALA A 398 -26.96 35.49 -46.99
N VAL A 399 -27.86 34.93 -46.17
CA VAL A 399 -29.28 34.78 -46.52
C VAL A 399 -29.95 36.14 -46.71
N ALA A 400 -29.69 37.10 -45.83
CA ALA A 400 -30.25 38.46 -45.93
C ALA A 400 -29.79 39.17 -47.20
N THR A 401 -28.49 39.08 -47.54
CA THR A 401 -27.95 39.72 -48.75
C THR A 401 -28.49 39.09 -50.05
N ILE A 402 -28.69 37.77 -50.08
CA ILE A 402 -29.36 37.10 -51.21
C ILE A 402 -30.79 37.62 -51.37
N ARG A 403 -31.56 37.71 -50.27
CA ARG A 403 -32.95 38.23 -50.31
C ARG A 403 -33.00 39.71 -50.73
N ILE A 404 -32.12 40.56 -50.22
CA ILE A 404 -32.06 41.98 -50.61
C ILE A 404 -31.78 42.12 -52.11
N ARG A 405 -30.88 41.29 -52.68
CA ARG A 405 -30.60 41.31 -54.12
C ARG A 405 -31.77 40.80 -54.96
N ALA A 406 -32.51 39.80 -54.49
CA ALA A 406 -33.70 39.29 -55.16
C ALA A 406 -34.82 40.36 -55.20
N VAL A 407 -35.13 40.98 -54.05
CA VAL A 407 -36.14 42.05 -53.96
C VAL A 407 -35.73 43.29 -54.78
N LYS A 408 -34.44 43.63 -54.83
CA LYS A 408 -33.96 44.73 -55.67
C LYS A 408 -34.10 44.44 -57.17
N ARG A 409 -33.99 43.19 -57.59
CA ARG A 409 -34.30 42.78 -58.97
C ARG A 409 -35.79 42.90 -59.27
N GLU A 410 -36.65 42.44 -58.35
CA GLU A 410 -38.11 42.55 -58.48
C GLU A 410 -38.62 44.01 -58.48
N LEU A 411 -37.87 44.96 -57.93
CA LEU A 411 -38.17 46.40 -57.96
C LEU A 411 -37.57 47.14 -59.16
N GLN A 412 -36.74 46.47 -59.96
CA GLN A 412 -36.10 47.03 -61.17
C GLN A 412 -36.70 46.48 -62.48
N ASP A 413 -37.57 45.49 -62.38
CA ASP A 413 -38.53 45.08 -63.42
C ASP A 413 -39.89 45.76 -63.14
#